data_AF-A0A4P0XX18-F1
#
_entry.id   AF-A0A4P0XX18-F1
#
_cell.length_a   1.000
_cell.length_b   1.000
_cell.length_c   1.000
_cell.angle_alpha   90.00
_cell.angle_beta   90.00
_cell.angle_gamma   90.00
#
_symmetry.space_group_name_H-M   'P 1'
#
loop_
_entity.id
_entity.type
_entity.pdbx_description
1 polymer ?
#
loop_
_entity_poly.entity_id
_entity_poly.type
_entity_poly.pdbx_seq_one_letter_code
_entity_poly.pdbx_strand_id
1 'polypeptide(L)'
;MTTKITPEAVKERIAALESAGELSLKEQFYLEYMRESLDKDRRIEQLTAERDALREEGIGTNTKAAADIYFQLVEELDVPTGGSLVQCIDNMRERLAALESRTVKLPQRHSMLLREDFNEDYHTEMAYKADEVNASLAAAGIKMEVE
;
A
#
# COMPACT_ATOMS: atom_id res chain seq x y z
N MET A 1 1.01 -48.14 -7.50
CA MET A 1 1.88 -47.18 -8.22
C MET A 1 1.18 -46.84 -9.53
N THR A 2 0.56 -45.66 -9.61
CA THR A 2 -0.09 -45.20 -10.84
C THR A 2 0.98 -44.64 -11.77
N THR A 3 1.41 -45.43 -12.75
CA THR A 3 2.27 -44.97 -13.84
C THR A 3 1.51 -43.90 -14.61
N LYS A 4 1.92 -42.63 -14.48
CA LYS A 4 1.38 -41.53 -15.28
C LYS A 4 1.68 -41.83 -16.74
N ILE A 5 0.63 -42.04 -17.54
CA ILE A 5 0.75 -42.19 -18.99
C ILE A 5 1.14 -40.82 -19.54
N THR A 6 2.22 -40.77 -20.31
CA THR A 6 2.71 -39.52 -20.91
C THR A 6 1.92 -39.18 -22.18
N PRO A 7 1.77 -37.89 -22.55
CA PRO A 7 1.09 -37.49 -23.79
C PRO A 7 1.70 -38.13 -25.04
N GLU A 8 3.01 -38.36 -25.07
CA GLU A 8 3.70 -39.06 -26.15
C GLU A 8 3.29 -40.53 -26.26
N ALA A 9 3.14 -41.23 -25.14
CA ALA A 9 2.65 -42.61 -25.13
C ALA A 9 1.19 -42.71 -25.61
N VAL A 10 0.38 -41.67 -25.38
CA VAL A 10 -0.99 -41.55 -25.92
C VAL A 10 -0.95 -41.38 -27.45
N LYS A 11 -0.09 -40.50 -27.98
CA LYS A 11 0.08 -40.27 -29.42
C LYS A 11 0.55 -41.54 -30.15
N GLU A 12 1.56 -42.24 -29.61
CA GLU A 12 2.04 -43.51 -30.18
C GLU A 12 0.94 -44.57 -30.22
N ARG A 13 0.12 -44.64 -29.16
CA ARG A 13 -0.99 -45.61 -29.09
C ARG A 13 -2.10 -45.29 -30.08
N ILE A 14 -2.41 -44.01 -30.30
CA ILE A 14 -3.35 -43.56 -31.33
C ILE A 14 -2.83 -43.96 -32.72
N ALA A 15 -1.57 -43.65 -33.04
CA ALA A 15 -0.96 -43.97 -34.33
C ALA A 15 -0.92 -45.49 -34.61
N ALA A 16 -0.62 -46.30 -33.60
CA ALA A 16 -0.63 -47.76 -33.71
C ALA A 16 -2.03 -48.30 -34.03
N LEU A 17 -3.06 -47.76 -33.37
CA LEU A 17 -4.45 -48.16 -33.60
C LEU A 17 -4.97 -47.68 -34.96
N GLU A 18 -4.64 -46.46 -35.39
CA GLU A 18 -5.02 -45.94 -36.71
C GLU A 18 -4.38 -46.70 -37.89
N SER A 19 -3.19 -47.27 -37.67
CA SER A 19 -2.50 -48.11 -38.68
C SER A 19 -3.13 -49.50 -38.84
N ALA A 20 -3.95 -49.95 -37.88
CA ALA A 20 -4.68 -51.20 -37.95
C ALA A 20 -5.97 -50.97 -38.77
N GLY A 21 -6.01 -51.51 -40.00
CA GLY A 21 -7.03 -51.16 -41.00
C GLY A 21 -8.50 -51.42 -40.62
N GLU A 22 -8.78 -52.36 -39.71
CA GLU A 22 -10.14 -52.59 -39.17
C GLU A 22 -10.11 -52.58 -37.64
N LEU A 23 -10.65 -51.52 -37.06
CA LEU A 23 -10.79 -51.33 -35.63
C LEU A 23 -12.16 -51.80 -35.14
N SER A 24 -12.16 -52.57 -34.06
CA SER A 24 -13.38 -52.92 -33.33
C SER A 24 -14.09 -51.67 -32.78
N LEU A 25 -15.41 -51.72 -32.59
CA LEU A 25 -16.20 -50.62 -32.00
C LEU A 25 -15.62 -50.13 -30.65
N LYS A 26 -15.09 -51.06 -29.86
CA LYS A 26 -14.40 -50.75 -28.59
C LYS A 26 -13.14 -49.93 -28.83
N GLU A 27 -12.36 -50.27 -29.85
CA GLU A 27 -11.11 -49.58 -30.20
C GLU A 27 -11.37 -48.21 -30.80
N GLN A 28 -12.45 -48.06 -31.59
CA GLN A 28 -12.92 -46.75 -32.06
C GLN A 28 -13.27 -45.82 -30.90
N PHE A 29 -14.01 -46.33 -29.91
CA PHE A 29 -14.36 -45.56 -28.72
C PHE A 29 -13.12 -45.15 -27.90
N TYR A 30 -12.15 -46.06 -27.74
CA TYR A 30 -10.89 -45.73 -27.06
C TYR A 30 -10.03 -44.71 -27.84
N LEU A 31 -10.01 -44.78 -29.18
CA LEU A 31 -9.32 -43.81 -30.01
C LEU A 31 -9.91 -42.40 -29.84
N GLU A 32 -11.24 -42.28 -29.85
CA GLU A 32 -11.93 -41.02 -29.64
C GLU A 32 -11.62 -40.43 -28.26
N TYR A 33 -11.70 -41.25 -27.21
CA TYR A 33 -11.33 -40.86 -25.84
C TYR A 33 -9.88 -40.36 -25.74
N MET A 34 -8.94 -41.03 -26.39
CA MET A 34 -7.52 -40.67 -26.36
C MET A 34 -7.24 -39.36 -27.10
N ARG A 35 -7.93 -39.10 -28.23
CA ARG A 35 -7.86 -37.81 -28.94
C ARG A 35 -8.41 -36.67 -28.10
N GLU A 36 -9.56 -36.87 -27.47
CA GLU A 36 -10.18 -35.86 -26.60
C GLU A 36 -9.28 -35.52 -25.40
N SER A 37 -8.59 -36.51 -24.83
CA SER A 37 -7.59 -36.29 -23.78
C SER A 37 -6.41 -35.45 -24.27
N LEU A 38 -5.90 -35.71 -25.47
CA LEU A 38 -4.78 -34.97 -26.05
C LEU A 38 -5.14 -33.50 -26.33
N ASP A 39 -6.36 -33.25 -26.81
CA ASP A 39 -6.87 -31.91 -27.06
C ASP A 39 -7.04 -31.12 -25.76
N LYS A 40 -7.48 -31.79 -24.68
CA LYS A 40 -7.54 -31.19 -23.33
C LYS A 40 -6.15 -30.84 -22.82
N ASP A 41 -5.17 -31.74 -22.98
CA ASP A 41 -3.78 -31.48 -22.58
C ASP A 41 -3.19 -30.30 -23.36
N ARG A 42 -3.40 -30.25 -24.69
CA ARG A 42 -3.01 -29.11 -25.52
C ARG A 42 -3.68 -27.81 -25.09
N ARG A 43 -4.95 -27.86 -24.70
CA ARG A 43 -5.67 -26.69 -24.19
C ARG A 43 -5.12 -26.21 -22.86
N ILE A 44 -4.72 -27.12 -21.97
CA ILE A 44 -4.06 -26.79 -20.70
C ILE A 44 -2.71 -26.11 -20.96
N GLU A 45 -1.91 -26.62 -21.88
CA GLU A 45 -0.62 -26.01 -22.26
C GLU A 45 -0.81 -24.59 -22.79
N GLN A 46 -1.78 -24.39 -23.69
CA GLN A 46 -2.13 -23.06 -24.21
C GLN A 46 -2.56 -22.10 -23.10
N LEU A 47 -3.50 -22.51 -22.25
CA LEU A 47 -3.99 -21.67 -21.15
C LEU A 47 -2.89 -21.37 -20.12
N THR A 48 -1.95 -22.30 -19.93
CA THR A 48 -0.80 -22.10 -19.04
C THR A 48 0.15 -21.04 -19.62
N ALA A 49 0.45 -21.14 -20.93
CA ALA A 49 1.27 -20.14 -21.61
C ALA A 49 0.60 -18.75 -21.65
N GLU A 50 -0.71 -18.69 -21.91
CA GLU A 50 -1.50 -17.45 -21.86
C GLU A 50 -1.49 -16.83 -20.44
N ARG A 51 -1.72 -17.65 -19.40
CA ARG A 51 -1.63 -17.20 -18.00
C ARG A 51 -0.24 -16.64 -17.68
N ASP A 52 0.82 -17.33 -18.12
CA ASP A 52 2.19 -16.92 -17.82
C ASP A 52 2.57 -15.64 -18.56
N ALA A 53 2.16 -15.49 -19.82
CA ALA A 53 2.29 -14.23 -20.56
C ALA A 53 1.57 -13.07 -19.87
N LEU A 54 0.33 -13.28 -19.42
CA LEU A 54 -0.44 -12.26 -18.67
C LEU A 54 0.19 -11.92 -17.31
N ARG A 55 0.84 -12.88 -16.67
CA ARG A 55 1.55 -12.67 -15.39
C ARG A 55 2.78 -11.77 -15.59
N GLU A 56 3.53 -11.97 -16.66
CA GLU A 56 4.66 -11.12 -17.04
C GLU A 56 4.21 -9.71 -17.46
N GLU A 57 3.01 -9.56 -18.05
CA GLU A 57 2.50 -8.25 -18.49
C GLU A 57 1.90 -7.36 -17.39
N GLY A 58 1.35 -7.91 -16.30
CA GLY A 58 0.50 -7.09 -15.42
C GLY A 58 0.57 -7.30 -13.90
N ILE A 59 1.23 -8.36 -13.41
CA ILE A 59 1.09 -8.74 -11.99
C ILE A 59 2.31 -8.32 -11.14
N GLY A 60 3.49 -8.18 -11.76
CA GLY A 60 4.74 -7.92 -11.05
C GLY A 60 5.09 -6.45 -10.84
N THR A 61 4.56 -5.52 -11.63
CA THR A 61 4.96 -4.11 -11.56
C THR A 61 4.20 -3.35 -10.48
N ASN A 62 2.87 -3.47 -10.47
CA ASN A 62 2.04 -2.72 -9.52
C ASN A 62 2.12 -3.27 -8.09
N THR A 63 2.20 -4.60 -7.92
CA THR A 63 2.32 -5.21 -6.58
C THR A 63 3.70 -4.98 -5.98
N LYS A 64 4.76 -5.06 -6.79
CA LYS A 64 6.13 -4.76 -6.36
C LYS A 64 6.30 -3.27 -6.07
N ALA A 65 5.85 -2.40 -6.98
CA ALA A 65 5.89 -0.96 -6.74
C ALA A 65 5.09 -0.56 -5.48
N ALA A 66 3.92 -1.16 -5.25
CA ALA A 66 3.15 -0.91 -4.02
C ALA A 66 3.88 -1.41 -2.76
N ALA A 67 4.56 -2.55 -2.84
CA ALA A 67 5.38 -3.05 -1.74
C ALA A 67 6.60 -2.15 -1.46
N ASP A 68 7.29 -1.70 -2.51
CA ASP A 68 8.43 -0.80 -2.39
C ASP A 68 8.02 0.53 -1.74
N ILE A 69 6.90 1.13 -2.19
CA ILE A 69 6.32 2.32 -1.57
C ILE A 69 5.97 2.07 -0.10
N TYR A 70 5.36 0.92 0.20
CA TYR A 70 5.02 0.58 1.59
C TYR A 70 6.26 0.50 2.47
N PHE A 71 7.32 -0.18 2.04
CA PHE A 71 8.57 -0.28 2.80
C PHE A 71 9.26 1.06 2.97
N GLN A 72 9.30 1.88 1.92
CA GLN A 72 9.83 3.24 2.01
C GLN A 72 9.08 4.06 3.06
N LEU A 73 7.75 4.00 3.09
CA LEU A 73 6.95 4.73 4.09
C LEU A 73 7.13 4.19 5.51
N VAL A 74 7.29 2.87 5.69
CA VAL A 74 7.60 2.28 7.01
C VAL A 74 8.92 2.84 7.56
N GLU A 75 9.94 2.96 6.72
CA GLU A 75 11.25 3.48 7.08
C GLU A 75 11.21 5.00 7.32
N GLU A 76 10.66 5.78 6.39
CA GLU A 76 10.58 7.25 6.51
C GLU A 76 9.75 7.71 7.72
N LEU A 77 8.72 6.95 8.10
CA LEU A 77 7.88 7.26 9.25
C LEU A 77 8.36 6.57 10.55
N ASP A 78 9.52 5.92 10.52
CA ASP A 78 10.11 5.17 11.65
C ASP A 78 9.07 4.28 12.37
N VAL A 79 8.26 3.55 11.60
CA VAL A 79 7.18 2.74 12.17
C VAL A 79 7.78 1.57 12.95
N PRO A 80 7.44 1.41 14.24
CA PRO A 80 8.03 0.35 15.06
C PRO A 80 7.66 -1.03 14.53
N THR A 81 8.52 -2.02 14.79
CA THR A 81 8.27 -3.42 14.39
C THR A 81 6.95 -3.93 14.97
N GLY A 82 6.04 -4.38 14.11
CA GLY A 82 4.68 -4.80 14.50
C GLY A 82 3.69 -3.65 14.67
N GLY A 83 4.09 -2.41 14.41
CA GLY A 83 3.22 -1.23 14.35
C GLY A 83 2.43 -1.14 13.04
N SER A 84 1.43 -0.27 13.02
CA SER A 84 0.58 -0.02 11.84
C SER A 84 0.86 1.36 11.25
N LEU A 85 1.18 1.38 9.95
CA LEU A 85 1.30 2.62 9.15
C LEU A 85 0.06 3.50 9.25
N VAL A 86 -1.13 2.88 9.25
CA VAL A 86 -2.41 3.59 9.37
C VAL A 86 -2.51 4.29 10.72
N GLN A 87 -2.20 3.59 11.82
CA GLN A 87 -2.22 4.18 13.16
C GLN A 87 -1.19 5.31 13.31
N CYS A 88 -0.01 5.17 12.68
CA CYS A 88 0.99 6.23 12.67
C CYS A 88 0.45 7.50 12.01
N ILE A 89 -0.15 7.35 10.84
CA ILE A 89 -0.76 8.45 10.08
C ILE A 89 -1.91 9.08 10.86
N ASP A 90 -2.80 8.28 11.46
CA ASP A 90 -3.93 8.80 12.23
C ASP A 90 -3.46 9.62 13.45
N ASN A 91 -2.45 9.13 14.18
CA ASN A 91 -1.84 9.87 15.29
C ASN A 91 -1.21 11.20 14.81
N MET A 92 -0.50 11.20 13.68
CA MET A 92 0.03 12.44 13.11
C MET A 92 -1.09 13.42 12.75
N ARG A 93 -2.19 12.95 12.16
CA ARG A 93 -3.36 13.77 11.83
C ARG A 93 -4.02 14.36 13.07
N GLU A 94 -4.21 13.57 14.12
CA GLU A 94 -4.76 14.04 15.39
C GLU A 94 -3.85 15.10 16.03
N ARG A 95 -2.53 14.88 16.05
CA ARG A 95 -1.56 15.86 16.56
C ARG A 95 -1.55 17.14 15.74
N LEU A 96 -1.64 17.07 14.42
CA LEU A 96 -1.76 18.24 13.55
C LEU A 96 -3.04 19.02 13.85
N ALA A 97 -4.19 18.34 13.92
CA ALA A 97 -5.45 18.97 14.26
C ALA A 97 -5.43 19.64 15.65
N ALA A 98 -4.77 19.01 16.64
CA ALA A 98 -4.58 19.59 17.97
C ALA A 98 -3.68 20.83 17.95
N LEU A 99 -2.63 20.84 17.12
CA LEU A 99 -1.75 22.01 16.96
C LEU A 99 -2.45 23.16 16.23
N GLU A 100 -3.21 22.88 15.18
CA GLU A 100 -3.98 23.87 14.42
C GLU A 100 -5.14 24.49 15.21
N SER A 101 -5.66 23.77 16.21
CA SER A 101 -6.70 24.25 17.12
C SER A 101 -6.16 24.95 18.36
N ARG A 102 -4.83 25.02 18.54
CA ARG A 102 -4.22 25.67 19.70
C ARG A 102 -4.56 27.16 19.72
N THR A 103 -5.34 27.56 20.73
CA THR A 103 -5.60 28.96 21.07
C THR A 103 -4.78 29.38 22.28
N VAL A 104 -4.32 30.62 22.29
CA VAL A 104 -3.62 31.23 23.43
C VAL A 104 -4.36 32.49 23.85
N LYS A 105 -4.59 32.62 25.16
CA LYS A 105 -5.07 33.86 25.80
C LYS A 105 -3.86 34.65 26.27
N LEU A 106 -3.70 35.86 25.73
CA LEU A 106 -2.67 36.79 26.21
C LEU A 106 -3.26 37.64 27.34
N PRO A 107 -2.46 37.95 28.39
CA PRO A 107 -2.89 38.88 29.43
C PRO A 107 -3.18 40.26 28.83
N GLN A 108 -4.07 41.03 29.48
CA GLN A 108 -4.37 42.39 29.07
C GLN A 108 -3.10 43.22 28.87
N ARG A 109 -3.09 44.02 27.80
CA ARG A 109 -1.97 44.90 27.46
C ARG A 109 -1.94 46.06 28.45
N HIS A 110 -1.07 46.00 29.45
CA HIS A 110 -0.86 47.10 30.38
C HIS A 110 0.13 48.08 29.74
N SER A 111 -0.31 49.32 29.53
CA SER A 111 0.60 50.39 29.10
C SER A 111 1.61 50.65 30.22
N MET A 112 2.90 50.58 29.91
CA MET A 112 3.97 51.00 30.82
C MET A 112 3.81 52.47 31.26
N LEU A 113 3.06 53.29 30.51
CA LEU A 113 2.87 54.72 30.77
C LEU A 113 1.84 55.05 31.87
N LEU A 114 1.08 54.06 32.36
CA LEU A 114 -0.07 54.28 33.26
C LEU A 114 0.03 53.52 34.60
N ARG A 115 1.20 53.00 34.97
CA ARG A 115 1.43 52.31 36.25
C ARG A 115 2.00 53.28 37.29
N GLU A 116 1.33 53.42 38.44
CA GLU A 116 1.78 54.30 39.54
C GLU A 116 2.71 53.57 40.55
N ASP A 117 2.78 52.25 40.44
CA ASP A 117 3.30 51.32 41.44
C ASP A 117 4.34 50.35 40.84
N PHE A 118 5.08 50.82 39.82
CA PHE A 118 6.14 50.03 39.18
C PHE A 118 7.31 49.80 40.16
N ASN A 119 7.42 48.58 40.68
CA ASN A 119 8.53 48.15 41.54
C ASN A 119 9.80 47.89 40.71
N GLU A 120 10.96 48.26 41.25
CA GLU A 120 12.28 48.21 40.59
C GLU A 120 12.73 46.77 40.28
N ASP A 121 12.12 45.78 40.93
CA ASP A 121 12.36 44.34 40.73
C ASP A 121 11.93 43.81 39.35
N TYR A 122 11.14 44.57 38.56
CA TYR A 122 10.66 44.16 37.23
C TYR A 122 11.67 44.39 36.10
N HIS A 123 12.93 44.73 36.42
CA HIS A 123 13.90 45.20 35.43
C HIS A 123 14.58 44.15 34.55
N THR A 124 14.15 42.89 34.52
CA THR A 124 14.95 41.84 33.84
C THR A 124 14.20 40.83 32.99
N GLU A 125 12.99 41.12 32.52
CA GLU A 125 12.36 40.30 31.48
C GLU A 125 12.11 41.16 30.23
N MET A 126 12.75 40.76 29.12
CA MET A 126 12.71 41.42 27.82
C MET A 126 11.26 41.74 27.42
N ALA A 127 10.89 43.02 27.42
CA ALA A 127 9.60 43.45 26.92
C ALA A 127 9.59 43.37 25.39
N TYR A 128 8.88 42.40 24.83
CA TYR A 128 8.67 42.28 23.38
C TYR A 128 7.54 43.21 22.92
N LYS A 129 7.66 43.76 21.70
CA LYS A 129 6.56 44.54 21.12
C LYS A 129 5.37 43.64 20.85
N ALA A 130 4.17 44.12 21.18
CA ALA A 130 2.94 43.35 21.01
C ALA A 130 2.72 42.91 19.54
N ASP A 131 3.13 43.73 18.58
CA ASP A 131 3.02 43.40 17.15
C ASP A 131 3.99 42.28 16.75
N GLU A 132 5.19 42.24 17.33
CA GLU A 132 6.18 41.18 17.10
C GLU A 132 5.73 39.84 17.70
N VAL A 133 5.12 39.88 18.89
CA VAL A 133 4.52 38.70 19.54
C VAL A 133 3.33 38.18 18.72
N ASN A 134 2.42 39.06 18.32
CA ASN A 134 1.27 38.71 17.49
C ASN A 134 1.68 38.13 16.13
N ALA A 135 2.66 38.76 15.47
CA ALA A 135 3.20 38.27 14.21
C ALA A 135 3.84 36.88 14.36
N SER A 136 4.57 36.64 15.46
CA SER A 136 5.18 35.35 15.75
C SER A 136 4.14 34.26 16.02
N LEU A 137 3.07 34.58 16.77
CA LEU A 137 1.96 33.66 17.02
C LEU A 137 1.21 33.32 15.73
N ALA A 138 0.95 34.32 14.88
CA ALA A 138 0.33 34.11 13.57
C ALA A 138 1.21 33.29 12.62
N ALA A 139 2.52 33.56 12.58
CA ALA A 139 3.48 32.78 11.80
C ALA A 139 3.57 31.32 12.26
N ALA A 140 3.36 31.07 13.56
CA ALA A 140 3.25 29.72 14.13
C ALA A 140 1.85 29.09 13.94
N GLY A 141 0.89 29.78 13.30
CA GLY A 141 -0.47 29.30 13.09
C GLY A 141 -1.32 29.23 14.37
N ILE A 142 -0.88 29.86 15.46
CA ILE A 142 -1.56 29.84 16.75
C ILE A 142 -2.64 30.93 16.77
N LYS A 143 -3.87 30.53 17.09
CA LYS A 143 -5.00 31.45 17.19
C LYS A 143 -4.94 32.19 18.53
N MET A 144 -5.31 33.47 18.54
CA MET A 144 -5.43 34.25 19.77
C MET A 144 -6.88 34.40 20.16
N GLU A 145 -7.16 34.20 21.44
CA GLU A 145 -8.42 34.62 22.05
C GLU A 145 -8.21 36.00 22.68
N VAL A 146 -9.06 36.96 22.33
CA VAL A 146 -9.08 38.29 22.94
C VAL A 146 -9.98 38.21 24.17
N GLU A 147 -9.45 38.59 25.33
CA GLU A 147 -10.22 38.74 26.57
C GLU A 147 -10.97 40.07 26.61
#